data_AF-X1HW72-F1
#
_entry.id   AF-X1HW72-F1
#
_cell.length_a   1.000
_cell.length_b   1.000
_cell.length_c   1.000
_cell.angle_alpha   90.00
_cell.angle_beta   90.00
_cell.angle_gamma   90.00
#
_symmetry.space_group_name_H-M   'P 1'
#
loop_
_entity.id
_entity.type
_entity.pdbx_description
1 polymer ?
#
loop_
_entity_poly.entity_id
_entity_poly.type
_entity_poly.pdbx_seq_one_letter_code
_entity_poly.pdbx_strand_id
1 'polypeptide(L)'
;TIRYACLLHDIGHAPFSHALEHLFNEIECKDLLKAYGFSFDVDEETSAPHERMSCLIALKFFEEKFKELKIDIELFCRMILGIEYEIGTPKSELNPLINLLNSYIDVDKLDYLMRDNIMTGVHMVSLDKERIIKSYTVHNNILVLSSKALSVVSNLIYGRNAMYLWVYNHHIVSYYTSLIQRYTQYLIEVDPNVKKNYIFLRYSNTTSFFESFVKMYGTSLNALEVVLGSNKSVNLLVSFSIKT
;
A
#
# COMPACT_ATOMS: atom_id res chain seq x y z
N THR A 1 16.07 -9.20 -4.87
CA THR A 1 14.97 -9.08 -3.90
C THR A 1 14.66 -7.64 -3.54
N ILE A 2 15.54 -6.92 -2.83
CA ILE A 2 15.29 -5.56 -2.28
C ILE A 2 14.59 -4.61 -3.25
N ARG A 3 15.18 -4.37 -4.43
CA ARG A 3 14.62 -3.43 -5.42
C ARG A 3 13.20 -3.79 -5.86
N TYR A 4 12.90 -5.08 -5.98
CA TYR A 4 11.57 -5.55 -6.36
C TYR A 4 10.58 -5.39 -5.21
N ALA A 5 11.00 -5.63 -3.97
CA ALA A 5 10.17 -5.34 -2.80
C ALA A 5 9.81 -3.84 -2.75
N CYS A 6 10.80 -2.95 -2.85
CA CYS A 6 10.56 -1.50 -2.91
C CYS A 6 9.69 -1.09 -4.10
N LEU A 7 9.81 -1.75 -5.26
CA LEU A 7 9.00 -1.42 -6.44
C LEU A 7 7.54 -1.88 -6.30
N LEU A 8 7.31 -3.03 -5.66
CA LEU A 8 6.01 -3.70 -5.63
C LEU A 8 5.27 -3.58 -4.30
N HIS A 9 5.83 -2.89 -3.30
CA HIS A 9 5.22 -2.79 -1.97
C HIS A 9 3.80 -2.20 -1.95
N ASP A 10 3.50 -1.29 -2.89
CA ASP A 10 2.21 -0.60 -3.00
C ASP A 10 1.29 -1.14 -4.11
N ILE A 11 1.68 -2.24 -4.79
CA ILE A 11 0.87 -2.77 -5.90
C ILE A 11 -0.51 -3.28 -5.45
N GLY A 12 -0.69 -3.54 -4.16
CA GLY A 12 -1.89 -4.10 -3.55
C GLY A 12 -2.87 -3.09 -2.97
N HIS A 13 -2.67 -1.79 -3.13
CA HIS A 13 -3.67 -0.82 -2.69
C HIS A 13 -5.02 -1.06 -3.37
N ALA A 14 -6.09 -0.61 -2.72
CA ALA A 14 -7.40 -0.48 -3.34
C ALA A 14 -7.50 0.86 -4.10
N PRO A 15 -8.49 1.05 -4.98
CA PRO A 15 -8.82 2.38 -5.48
C PRO A 15 -9.20 3.27 -4.29
N PHE A 16 -8.76 4.53 -4.32
CA PHE A 16 -8.87 5.41 -3.15
C PHE A 16 -8.14 4.88 -1.91
N SER A 17 -7.17 3.97 -2.09
CA SER A 17 -6.26 3.41 -1.09
C SER A 17 -7.00 2.96 0.17
N HIS A 18 -6.62 3.48 1.35
CA HIS A 18 -7.22 3.14 2.64
C HIS A 18 -8.74 3.29 2.71
N ALA A 19 -9.35 4.12 1.86
CA ALA A 19 -10.79 4.29 1.86
C ALA A 19 -11.52 2.95 1.65
N LEU A 20 -11.03 2.11 0.74
CA LEU A 20 -11.70 0.88 0.31
C LEU A 20 -10.97 -0.40 0.75
N GLU A 21 -9.85 -0.30 1.48
CA GLU A 21 -9.11 -1.47 1.99
C GLU A 21 -9.93 -2.36 2.92
N HIS A 22 -10.90 -1.80 3.65
CA HIS A 22 -11.84 -2.56 4.49
C HIS A 22 -12.71 -3.56 3.71
N LEU A 23 -12.73 -3.45 2.38
CA LEU A 23 -13.41 -4.39 1.50
C LEU A 23 -12.53 -5.61 1.21
N PHE A 24 -11.24 -5.62 1.50
CA PHE A 24 -10.43 -6.82 1.30
C PHE A 24 -10.90 -7.96 2.21
N ASN A 25 -10.98 -9.17 1.65
CA ASN A 25 -11.24 -10.36 2.44
C ASN A 25 -9.92 -10.85 3.07
N GLU A 26 -9.66 -10.38 4.28
CA GLU A 26 -8.41 -10.65 4.99
C GLU A 26 -8.17 -12.14 5.25
N ILE A 27 -9.23 -12.91 5.56
CA ILE A 27 -9.14 -14.33 5.88
C ILE A 27 -8.55 -15.08 4.68
N GLU A 28 -9.09 -14.83 3.51
CA GLU A 28 -8.68 -15.49 2.28
C GLU A 28 -7.28 -15.02 1.82
N CYS A 29 -6.93 -13.74 2.04
CA CYS A 29 -5.56 -13.28 1.81
C CYS A 29 -4.55 -14.02 2.70
N LYS A 30 -4.87 -14.20 3.99
CA LYS A 30 -4.03 -14.95 4.93
C LYS A 30 -3.89 -16.42 4.51
N ASP A 31 -4.99 -17.07 4.14
CA ASP A 31 -4.99 -18.47 3.73
C ASP A 31 -4.21 -18.72 2.44
N LEU A 32 -4.29 -17.80 1.47
CA LEU A 32 -3.50 -17.89 0.23
C LEU A 32 -2.02 -17.69 0.49
N LEU A 33 -1.63 -16.80 1.40
CA LEU A 33 -0.23 -16.59 1.74
C LEU A 33 0.37 -17.75 2.54
N LYS A 34 -0.43 -18.48 3.35
CA LYS A 34 0.02 -19.73 4.01
C LYS A 34 0.51 -20.77 3.00
N ALA A 35 -0.11 -20.85 1.81
CA ALA A 35 0.30 -21.78 0.76
C ALA A 35 1.74 -21.53 0.25
N TYR A 36 2.27 -20.33 0.45
CA TYR A 36 3.65 -19.96 0.10
C TYR A 36 4.65 -20.18 1.25
N GLY A 37 4.27 -20.91 2.30
CA GLY A 37 5.15 -21.25 3.42
C GLY A 37 5.28 -20.13 4.46
N PHE A 38 4.45 -19.10 4.39
CA PHE A 38 4.36 -18.09 5.44
C PHE A 38 3.37 -18.56 6.52
N SER A 39 3.90 -19.10 7.61
CA SER A 39 3.11 -19.29 8.83
C SER A 39 2.89 -17.93 9.48
N PHE A 40 1.74 -17.32 9.23
CA PHE A 40 1.20 -16.24 10.07
C PHE A 40 0.70 -16.83 11.37
N ASP A 41 1.61 -17.43 12.14
CA ASP A 41 1.29 -17.64 13.54
C ASP A 41 1.36 -16.28 14.22
N VAL A 42 0.43 -16.07 15.16
CA VAL A 42 0.22 -14.89 16.03
C VAL A 42 -0.86 -13.91 15.52
N ASP A 43 -2.05 -14.10 16.08
CA ASP A 43 -3.12 -13.21 16.56
C ASP A 43 -3.06 -11.66 16.45
N GLU A 44 -2.17 -11.01 15.70
CA GLU A 44 -2.09 -9.54 15.73
C GLU A 44 -2.15 -8.88 14.35
N GLU A 45 -2.69 -7.66 14.36
CA GLU A 45 -2.83 -6.65 13.30
C GLU A 45 -1.49 -6.20 12.69
N THR A 46 -0.56 -7.12 12.46
CA THR A 46 0.87 -6.83 12.20
C THR A 46 1.19 -6.28 10.81
N SER A 47 0.27 -6.39 9.85
CA SER A 47 0.45 -5.88 8.49
C SER A 47 -0.83 -5.23 7.98
N ALA A 48 -0.69 -4.23 7.13
CA ALA A 48 -1.84 -3.57 6.53
C ALA A 48 -2.50 -4.48 5.47
N PRO A 49 -3.81 -4.35 5.20
CA PRO A 49 -4.49 -5.16 4.20
C PRO A 49 -3.87 -5.06 2.79
N HIS A 50 -3.44 -3.85 2.39
CA HIS A 50 -2.80 -3.62 1.10
C HIS A 50 -1.41 -4.27 0.99
N GLU A 51 -0.62 -4.34 2.07
CA GLU A 51 0.69 -5.03 2.06
C GLU A 51 0.54 -6.53 1.77
N ARG A 52 -0.47 -7.16 2.39
CA ARG A 52 -0.81 -8.58 2.13
C ARG A 52 -1.26 -8.77 0.69
N MET A 53 -2.09 -7.86 0.19
CA MET A 53 -2.53 -7.86 -1.19
C MET A 53 -1.34 -7.68 -2.15
N SER A 54 -0.39 -6.80 -1.84
CA SER A 54 0.82 -6.57 -2.63
C SER A 54 1.63 -7.85 -2.78
N CYS A 55 1.85 -8.58 -1.68
CA CYS A 55 2.52 -9.87 -1.72
C CYS A 55 1.76 -10.87 -2.59
N LEU A 56 0.44 -10.97 -2.41
CA LEU A 56 -0.40 -11.92 -3.15
C LEU A 56 -0.40 -11.65 -4.66
N ILE A 57 -0.57 -10.39 -5.06
CA ILE A 57 -0.48 -9.97 -6.46
C ILE A 57 0.92 -10.28 -6.98
N ALA A 58 1.97 -9.91 -6.24
CA ALA A 58 3.33 -10.13 -6.70
C ALA A 58 3.64 -11.62 -6.95
N LEU A 59 3.25 -12.48 -6.01
CA LEU A 59 3.45 -13.93 -6.11
C LEU A 59 2.61 -14.56 -7.21
N LYS A 60 1.37 -14.12 -7.40
CA LYS A 60 0.47 -14.69 -8.41
C LYS A 60 0.82 -14.28 -9.84
N PHE A 61 1.32 -13.06 -10.04
CA PHE A 61 1.57 -12.50 -11.37
C PHE A 61 3.02 -12.59 -11.82
N PHE A 62 3.96 -12.49 -10.90
CA PHE A 62 5.38 -12.45 -11.23
C PHE A 62 6.11 -13.73 -10.82
N GLU A 63 5.41 -14.83 -10.50
CA GLU A 63 6.02 -16.10 -10.08
C GLU A 63 7.15 -16.56 -11.02
N GLU A 64 6.84 -16.63 -12.32
CA GLU A 64 7.80 -17.08 -13.35
C GLU A 64 9.00 -16.13 -13.46
N LYS A 65 8.76 -14.81 -13.36
CA LYS A 65 9.83 -13.81 -13.33
C LYS A 65 10.66 -13.88 -12.06
N PHE A 66 10.04 -14.18 -10.92
CA PHE A 66 10.74 -14.33 -9.64
C PHE A 66 11.65 -15.56 -9.67
N LYS A 67 11.21 -16.66 -10.30
CA LYS A 67 12.05 -17.85 -10.56
C LYS A 67 13.22 -17.52 -11.50
N GLU A 68 12.96 -16.86 -12.64
CA GLU A 68 14.00 -16.45 -13.60
C GLU A 68 15.08 -15.58 -12.95
N LEU A 69 14.66 -14.62 -12.13
CA LEU A 69 15.53 -13.65 -11.46
C LEU A 69 16.10 -14.17 -10.13
N LYS A 70 15.75 -15.40 -9.72
CA LYS A 70 16.16 -16.02 -8.44
C LYS A 70 15.88 -15.10 -7.25
N ILE A 71 14.69 -14.51 -7.21
CA ILE A 71 14.26 -13.66 -6.11
C ILE A 71 14.00 -14.53 -4.88
N ASP A 72 14.59 -14.14 -3.74
CA ASP A 72 14.23 -14.69 -2.44
C ASP A 72 12.80 -14.23 -2.09
N ILE A 73 11.84 -15.13 -2.28
CA ILE A 73 10.42 -14.89 -2.04
C ILE A 73 10.14 -14.65 -0.55
N GLU A 74 10.85 -15.35 0.33
CA GLU A 74 10.65 -15.21 1.77
C GLU A 74 11.05 -13.81 2.23
N LEU A 75 12.26 -13.38 1.85
CA LEU A 75 12.73 -12.03 2.16
C LEU A 75 11.87 -10.96 1.47
N PHE A 76 11.44 -11.19 0.23
CA PHE A 76 10.56 -10.26 -0.50
C PHE A 76 9.27 -9.97 0.28
N CYS A 77 8.54 -11.02 0.69
CA CYS A 77 7.29 -10.85 1.42
C CYS A 77 7.53 -10.25 2.80
N ARG A 78 8.56 -10.69 3.53
CA ARG A 78 8.91 -10.14 4.85
C ARG A 78 9.22 -8.65 4.80
N MET A 79 9.90 -8.18 3.75
CA MET A 79 10.17 -6.75 3.55
C MET A 79 8.89 -5.93 3.39
N ILE A 80 7.91 -6.43 2.63
CA ILE A 80 6.63 -5.73 2.41
C ILE A 80 5.74 -5.80 3.65
N LEU A 81 5.69 -6.96 4.31
CA LEU A 81 4.84 -7.19 5.49
C LEU A 81 5.43 -6.65 6.80
N GLY A 82 6.70 -6.23 6.80
CA GLY A 82 7.40 -5.80 8.02
C GLY A 82 7.71 -6.91 9.02
N ILE A 83 7.70 -8.19 8.61
CA ILE A 83 7.86 -9.34 9.51
C ILE A 83 9.33 -9.75 9.59
N GLU A 84 9.99 -9.36 10.68
CA GLU A 84 11.40 -9.69 10.95
C GLU A 84 11.65 -11.19 11.18
N TYR A 85 12.90 -11.60 10.93
CA TYR A 85 13.39 -12.90 11.38
C TYR A 85 13.71 -12.86 12.87
N GLU A 86 13.58 -14.00 13.54
CA GLU A 86 13.92 -14.14 14.96
C GLU A 86 15.40 -13.81 15.20
N ILE A 87 15.65 -12.96 16.20
CA ILE A 87 16.99 -12.48 16.55
C ILE A 87 17.86 -13.65 17.00
N GLY A 88 19.10 -13.70 16.50
CA GLY A 88 20.05 -14.77 16.80
C GLY A 88 20.02 -15.93 15.81
N THR A 89 19.04 -15.97 14.90
CA THR A 89 19.09 -16.85 13.73
C THR A 89 20.04 -16.28 12.67
N PRO A 90 20.67 -17.12 11.82
CA PRO A 90 21.51 -16.64 10.72
C PRO A 90 20.79 -15.68 9.76
N LYS A 91 19.46 -15.83 9.60
CA LYS A 91 18.65 -14.95 8.75
C LYS A 91 18.39 -13.57 9.36
N SER A 92 18.58 -13.40 10.68
CA SER A 92 18.39 -12.10 11.34
C SER A 92 19.31 -11.01 10.80
N GLU A 93 20.44 -11.35 10.18
CA GLU A 93 21.31 -10.39 9.48
C GLU A 93 20.61 -9.65 8.32
N LEU A 94 19.47 -10.18 7.85
CA LEU A 94 18.65 -9.57 6.79
C LEU A 94 17.58 -8.61 7.33
N ASN A 95 17.32 -8.58 8.65
CA ASN A 95 16.34 -7.68 9.27
C ASN A 95 16.55 -6.19 8.92
N PRO A 96 17.78 -5.66 8.78
CA PRO A 96 17.97 -4.28 8.35
C PRO A 96 17.38 -3.97 6.97
N LEU A 97 17.27 -4.97 6.08
CA LEU A 97 16.64 -4.82 4.77
C LEU A 97 15.11 -4.73 4.88
N ILE A 98 14.53 -5.45 5.84
CA ILE A 98 13.10 -5.35 6.16
C ILE A 98 12.82 -3.95 6.71
N ASN A 99 13.62 -3.49 7.68
CA ASN A 99 13.50 -2.16 8.27
C ASN A 99 13.70 -1.01 7.26
N LEU A 100 14.46 -1.25 6.18
CA LEU A 100 14.68 -0.27 5.13
C LEU A 100 13.37 0.12 4.44
N LEU A 101 12.44 -0.82 4.30
CA LEU A 101 11.14 -0.62 3.65
C LEU A 101 10.00 -0.46 4.65
N ASN A 102 10.09 -1.12 5.81
CA ASN A 102 9.07 -1.04 6.87
C ASN A 102 9.72 -0.72 8.21
N SER A 103 9.71 0.57 8.57
CA SER A 103 10.13 1.06 9.89
C SER A 103 9.52 2.44 10.19
N TYR A 104 9.93 3.07 11.30
CA TYR A 104 9.53 4.44 11.59
C TYR A 104 10.06 5.46 10.58
N ILE A 105 11.24 5.20 9.99
CA ILE A 105 11.90 6.04 8.99
C ILE A 105 12.45 5.13 7.90
N ASP A 106 11.56 4.69 7.01
CA ASP A 106 11.87 3.88 5.84
C ASP A 106 11.91 4.70 4.55
N VAL A 107 12.36 4.05 3.47
CA VAL A 107 12.50 4.69 2.16
C VAL A 107 11.17 5.05 1.51
N ASP A 108 10.09 4.34 1.84
CA ASP A 108 8.75 4.66 1.39
C ASP A 108 8.29 6.01 1.98
N LYS A 109 8.40 6.17 3.30
CA LYS A 109 8.08 7.44 3.98
C LYS A 109 8.90 8.61 3.46
N LEU A 110 10.17 8.39 3.16
CA LEU A 110 11.01 9.42 2.54
C LEU A 110 10.51 9.79 1.15
N ASP A 111 10.14 8.81 0.32
CA ASP A 111 9.65 9.06 -1.03
C ASP A 111 8.33 9.83 -1.03
N TYR A 112 7.29 9.33 -0.36
CA TYR A 112 5.97 9.96 -0.42
C TYR A 112 6.00 11.36 0.21
N LEU A 113 6.73 11.57 1.31
CA LEU A 113 6.82 12.90 1.92
C LEU A 113 7.48 13.91 0.99
N MET A 114 8.55 13.51 0.30
CA MET A 114 9.23 14.39 -0.65
C MET A 114 8.38 14.65 -1.89
N ARG A 115 7.76 13.60 -2.42
CA ARG A 115 6.88 13.64 -3.60
C ARG A 115 5.67 14.52 -3.33
N ASP A 116 4.93 14.26 -2.26
CA ASP A 116 3.69 14.97 -1.95
C ASP A 116 3.95 16.42 -1.58
N ASN A 117 5.07 16.71 -0.91
CA ASN A 117 5.47 18.09 -0.64
C ASN A 117 5.71 18.91 -1.91
N ILE A 118 6.17 18.28 -2.99
CA ILE A 118 6.28 18.91 -4.32
C ILE A 118 4.91 18.98 -5.00
N MET A 119 4.16 17.87 -5.04
CA MET A 119 2.92 17.77 -5.80
C MET A 119 1.79 18.64 -5.25
N THR A 120 1.75 18.83 -3.93
CA THR A 120 0.75 19.68 -3.26
C THR A 120 1.11 21.17 -3.32
N GLY A 121 2.37 21.52 -3.61
CA GLY A 121 2.87 22.90 -3.57
C GLY A 121 2.93 23.51 -2.16
N VAL A 122 2.69 22.72 -1.12
CA VAL A 122 2.61 23.18 0.27
C VAL A 122 3.99 23.50 0.85
N HIS A 123 5.07 22.91 0.29
CA HIS A 123 6.48 23.21 0.60
C HIS A 123 6.81 23.29 2.10
N MET A 124 6.13 22.48 2.94
CA MET A 124 6.30 22.48 4.40
C MET A 124 7.55 21.73 4.85
N VAL A 125 8.11 20.90 3.98
CA VAL A 125 9.25 20.04 4.32
C VAL A 125 10.43 20.30 3.40
N SER A 126 11.60 20.57 3.99
CA SER A 126 12.87 20.58 3.27
C SER A 126 13.75 19.45 3.81
N LEU A 127 13.78 18.33 3.09
CA LEU A 127 14.58 17.15 3.46
C LEU A 127 15.90 17.12 2.70
N ASP A 128 16.99 17.08 3.45
CA ASP A 128 18.31 16.75 2.92
C ASP A 128 18.43 15.23 2.76
N LYS A 129 17.95 14.74 1.61
CA LYS A 129 17.96 13.32 1.24
C LYS A 129 19.34 12.69 1.36
N GLU A 130 20.39 13.41 0.96
CA GLU A 130 21.76 12.89 0.92
C GLU A 130 22.30 12.67 2.31
N ARG A 131 21.99 13.58 3.24
CA ARG A 131 22.38 13.45 4.64
C ARG A 131 21.62 12.34 5.36
N ILE A 132 20.31 12.16 5.09
CA ILE A 132 19.55 11.02 5.65
C ILE A 132 20.15 9.70 5.14
N ILE A 133 20.32 9.56 3.82
CA ILE A 133 20.82 8.32 3.21
C ILE A 133 22.20 7.95 3.77
N LYS A 134 23.11 8.93 3.89
CA LYS A 134 24.45 8.71 4.46
C LYS A 134 24.46 8.38 5.95
N SER A 135 23.34 8.59 6.65
CA SER A 135 23.26 8.36 8.09
C SER A 135 22.74 7.00 8.50
N TYR A 136 22.12 6.25 7.57
CA TYR A 136 21.71 4.87 7.84
C TYR A 136 22.94 4.00 8.11
N THR A 137 22.84 3.19 9.16
CA THR A 137 23.84 2.20 9.55
C THR A 137 23.13 1.00 10.19
N VAL A 138 23.84 -0.08 10.41
CA VAL A 138 23.32 -1.28 11.08
C VAL A 138 23.96 -1.39 12.46
N HIS A 139 23.15 -1.69 13.48
CA HIS A 139 23.62 -2.04 14.81
C HIS A 139 22.79 -3.21 15.35
N ASN A 140 23.44 -4.31 15.75
CA ASN A 140 22.80 -5.53 16.25
C ASN A 140 21.66 -6.03 15.34
N ASN A 141 21.92 -6.12 14.03
CA ASN A 141 20.94 -6.54 13.01
C ASN A 141 19.69 -5.66 12.90
N ILE A 142 19.73 -4.42 13.40
CA ILE A 142 18.65 -3.43 13.26
C ILE A 142 19.15 -2.24 12.44
N LEU A 143 18.31 -1.72 11.55
CA LEU A 143 18.59 -0.49 10.83
C LEU A 143 18.45 0.72 11.77
N VAL A 144 19.52 1.49 11.91
CA VAL A 144 19.56 2.68 12.78
C VAL A 144 20.13 3.88 12.05
N LEU A 145 19.90 5.08 12.59
CA LEU A 145 20.42 6.33 12.06
C LEU A 145 21.51 6.90 12.97
N SER A 146 22.59 7.41 12.38
CA SER A 146 23.66 8.08 13.12
C SER A 146 23.14 9.32 13.85
N SER A 147 23.61 9.55 15.08
CA SER A 147 23.30 10.75 15.86
C SER A 147 23.64 12.07 15.16
N LYS A 148 24.57 12.03 14.19
CA LYS A 148 24.93 13.19 13.35
C LYS A 148 23.79 13.68 12.44
N ALA A 149 22.76 12.86 12.22
CA ALA A 149 21.59 13.20 11.41
C ALA A 149 20.38 13.65 12.22
N LEU A 150 20.51 13.85 13.54
CA LEU A 150 19.41 14.23 14.43
C LEU A 150 18.59 15.44 13.91
N SER A 151 19.27 16.45 13.38
CA SER A 151 18.60 17.63 12.80
C SER A 151 17.71 17.28 11.60
N VAL A 152 18.14 16.33 10.77
CA VAL A 152 17.39 15.93 9.57
C VAL A 152 16.23 15.01 9.94
N VAL A 153 16.44 14.12 10.91
CA VAL A 153 15.37 13.29 11.49
C VAL A 153 14.28 14.16 12.13
N SER A 154 14.67 15.21 12.87
CA SER A 154 13.70 16.14 13.47
C SER A 154 12.87 16.86 12.41
N ASN A 155 13.50 17.34 11.32
CA ASN A 155 12.79 17.97 10.21
C ASN A 155 11.84 16.99 9.49
N LEU A 156 12.24 15.72 9.35
CA LEU A 156 11.39 14.67 8.78
C LEU A 156 10.13 14.45 9.61
N ILE A 157 10.28 14.30 10.93
CA ILE A 157 9.15 14.09 11.85
C ILE A 157 8.20 15.30 11.81
N TYR A 158 8.75 16.52 11.87
CA TYR A 158 7.96 17.74 11.75
C TYR A 158 7.18 17.78 10.44
N GLY A 159 7.88 17.54 9.33
CA GLY A 159 7.29 17.57 8.00
C GLY A 159 6.19 16.55 7.81
N ARG A 160 6.41 15.32 8.30
CA ARG A 160 5.39 14.27 8.31
C ARG A 160 4.14 14.73 9.06
N ASN A 161 4.29 15.22 10.29
CA ASN A 161 3.16 15.69 11.09
C ASN A 161 2.40 16.83 10.40
N ALA A 162 3.12 17.77 9.78
CA ALA A 162 2.52 18.85 9.00
C ALA A 162 1.72 18.32 7.80
N MET A 163 2.27 17.38 7.03
CA MET A 163 1.56 16.76 5.89
C MET A 163 0.28 16.05 6.34
N TYR A 164 0.32 15.32 7.45
CA TYR A 164 -0.89 14.68 8.01
C TYR A 164 -1.94 15.70 8.44
N LEU A 165 -1.55 16.79 9.10
CA LEU A 165 -2.49 17.80 9.58
C LEU A 165 -3.12 18.62 8.45
N TRP A 166 -2.32 19.03 7.47
CA TRP A 166 -2.74 20.03 6.49
C TRP A 166 -3.19 19.44 5.16
N VAL A 167 -2.67 18.27 4.78
CA VAL A 167 -2.94 17.65 3.48
C VAL A 167 -3.79 16.40 3.65
N TYR A 168 -3.25 15.36 4.29
CA TYR A 168 -3.89 14.04 4.30
C TYR A 168 -5.22 14.03 5.07
N ASN A 169 -5.27 14.71 6.22
CA ASN A 169 -6.48 14.83 7.05
C ASN A 169 -7.22 16.16 6.83
N HIS A 170 -7.02 16.82 5.68
CA HIS A 170 -7.81 18.00 5.36
C HIS A 170 -9.30 17.63 5.36
N HIS A 171 -10.12 18.38 6.09
CA HIS A 171 -11.53 18.07 6.35
C HIS A 171 -12.36 17.78 5.09
N ILE A 172 -12.07 18.45 3.96
CA ILE A 172 -12.70 18.17 2.66
C ILE A 172 -12.33 16.77 2.14
N VAL A 173 -11.05 16.39 2.22
CA VAL A 173 -10.56 15.05 1.82
C VAL A 173 -11.24 13.99 2.69
N SER A 174 -11.25 14.18 4.01
CA SER A 174 -11.91 13.25 4.94
C SER A 174 -13.42 13.11 4.67
N TYR A 175 -14.08 14.21 4.30
CA TYR A 175 -15.49 14.19 3.90
C TYR A 175 -15.71 13.35 2.64
N TYR A 176 -14.91 13.55 1.58
CA TYR A 176 -15.02 12.77 0.34
C TYR A 176 -14.68 11.29 0.57
N THR A 177 -13.66 10.97 1.36
CA THR A 177 -13.34 9.60 1.76
C THR A 177 -14.54 8.93 2.44
N SER A 178 -15.18 9.62 3.38
CA SER A 178 -16.37 9.12 4.07
C SER A 178 -17.56 8.92 3.11
N LEU A 179 -17.74 9.83 2.15
CA LEU A 179 -18.78 9.73 1.13
C LEU A 179 -18.57 8.49 0.25
N ILE A 180 -17.34 8.28 -0.23
CA ILE A 180 -16.96 7.13 -1.06
C ILE A 180 -17.20 5.82 -0.31
N GLN A 181 -16.81 5.74 0.96
CA GLN A 181 -17.05 4.56 1.80
C GLN A 181 -18.54 4.25 1.93
N ARG A 182 -19.36 5.25 2.28
CA ARG A 182 -20.82 5.08 2.41
C ARG A 182 -21.47 4.69 1.10
N TYR A 183 -21.07 5.33 0.01
CA TYR A 183 -21.61 5.07 -1.31
C TYR A 183 -21.28 3.65 -1.78
N THR A 184 -20.04 3.22 -1.58
CA THR A 184 -19.60 1.86 -1.92
C THR A 184 -20.34 0.82 -1.09
N GLN A 185 -20.53 1.07 0.20
CA GLN A 185 -21.33 0.22 1.08
C GLN A 185 -22.79 0.13 0.62
N TYR A 186 -23.41 1.26 0.25
CA TYR A 186 -24.77 1.27 -0.31
C TYR A 186 -24.88 0.47 -1.61
N LEU A 187 -23.91 0.59 -2.51
CA LEU A 187 -23.89 -0.20 -3.75
C LEU A 187 -23.80 -1.70 -3.48
N ILE A 188 -22.99 -2.09 -2.50
CA ILE A 188 -22.85 -3.49 -2.05
C ILE A 188 -24.16 -4.03 -1.49
N GLU A 189 -24.93 -3.20 -0.78
CA GLU A 189 -26.23 -3.56 -0.22
C GLU A 189 -27.31 -3.73 -1.31
N VAL A 190 -27.29 -2.86 -2.34
CA VAL A 190 -28.25 -2.89 -3.45
C VAL A 190 -27.96 -4.04 -4.41
N ASP A 191 -26.70 -4.28 -4.73
CA ASP A 191 -26.27 -5.43 -5.54
C ASP A 191 -25.06 -6.12 -4.88
N PRO A 192 -25.27 -7.24 -4.17
CA PRO A 192 -24.19 -8.01 -3.58
C PRO A 192 -23.15 -8.53 -4.58
N ASN A 193 -23.43 -8.54 -5.89
CA ASN A 193 -22.43 -8.86 -6.90
C ASN A 193 -21.44 -7.73 -7.13
N VAL A 194 -21.78 -6.47 -6.80
CA VAL A 194 -20.80 -5.37 -6.75
C VAL A 194 -19.68 -5.73 -5.79
N LYS A 195 -20.02 -6.27 -4.62
CA LYS A 195 -19.04 -6.77 -3.67
C LYS A 195 -18.12 -7.81 -4.31
N LYS A 196 -18.66 -8.77 -5.05
CA LYS A 196 -17.87 -9.81 -5.74
C LYS A 196 -17.03 -9.27 -6.91
N ASN A 197 -17.48 -8.18 -7.53
CA ASN A 197 -16.82 -7.54 -8.68
C ASN A 197 -15.78 -6.48 -8.25
N TYR A 198 -15.92 -5.89 -7.05
CA TYR A 198 -14.96 -4.96 -6.44
C TYR A 198 -13.96 -5.67 -5.53
N ILE A 199 -14.41 -6.69 -4.78
CA ILE A 199 -13.60 -7.52 -3.89
C ILE A 199 -13.22 -8.77 -4.67
N PHE A 200 -12.13 -8.65 -5.42
CA PHE A 200 -11.59 -9.77 -6.18
C PHE A 200 -11.02 -10.82 -5.24
N LEU A 201 -11.78 -11.90 -5.03
CA LEU A 201 -11.20 -13.18 -4.61
C LEU A 201 -11.85 -14.43 -5.23
N ARG A 202 -12.77 -14.28 -6.21
CA ARG A 202 -13.24 -15.44 -6.98
C ARG A 202 -12.95 -15.32 -8.47
N TYR A 203 -11.70 -15.58 -8.87
CA TYR A 203 -11.42 -16.20 -10.17
C TYR A 203 -10.07 -16.95 -10.15
N SER A 204 -10.18 -18.23 -10.49
CA SER A 204 -9.16 -19.27 -10.61
C SER A 204 -8.28 -19.16 -11.86
N ASN A 205 -8.39 -18.07 -12.64
CA ASN A 205 -7.52 -17.81 -13.79
C ASN A 205 -6.79 -16.47 -13.59
N THR A 206 -5.46 -16.52 -13.67
CA THR A 206 -4.53 -15.40 -13.45
C THR A 206 -4.85 -14.18 -14.32
N THR A 207 -5.19 -14.38 -15.60
CA THR A 207 -5.41 -13.27 -16.55
C THR A 207 -6.62 -12.38 -16.23
N SER A 208 -7.73 -12.96 -15.76
CA SER A 208 -8.96 -12.18 -15.49
C SER A 208 -8.84 -11.31 -14.23
N PHE A 209 -8.01 -11.69 -13.26
CA PHE A 209 -7.76 -10.89 -12.06
C PHE A 209 -7.00 -9.60 -12.41
N PHE A 210 -5.91 -9.66 -13.19
CA PHE A 210 -5.11 -8.47 -13.50
C PHE A 210 -5.88 -7.48 -14.37
N GLU A 211 -6.59 -7.98 -15.39
CA GLU A 211 -7.44 -7.11 -16.21
C GLU A 211 -8.51 -6.42 -15.37
N SER A 212 -9.08 -7.10 -14.38
CA SER A 212 -10.11 -6.51 -13.55
C SER A 212 -9.56 -5.57 -12.48
N PHE A 213 -8.41 -5.90 -11.88
CA PHE A 213 -7.67 -5.04 -10.97
C PHE A 213 -7.22 -3.76 -11.69
N VAL A 214 -6.62 -3.86 -12.88
CA VAL A 214 -6.25 -2.71 -13.70
C VAL A 214 -7.48 -1.94 -14.19
N LYS A 215 -8.57 -2.62 -14.57
CA LYS A 215 -9.85 -1.95 -14.89
C LYS A 215 -10.35 -1.14 -13.70
N MET A 216 -10.26 -1.64 -12.47
CA MET A 216 -10.66 -0.94 -11.26
C MET A 216 -9.96 0.43 -11.12
N TYR A 217 -8.67 0.52 -11.47
CA TYR A 217 -7.90 1.77 -11.49
C TYR A 217 -8.17 2.65 -12.72
N GLY A 218 -8.30 2.04 -13.90
CA GLY A 218 -8.64 2.73 -15.15
C GLY A 218 -10.08 3.25 -15.20
N THR A 219 -10.91 2.88 -14.22
CA THR A 219 -12.32 3.24 -14.12
C THR A 219 -12.64 4.04 -12.86
N SER A 220 -11.72 4.73 -12.17
CA SER A 220 -12.14 5.55 -11.01
C SER A 220 -13.24 6.60 -11.33
N LEU A 221 -13.36 7.02 -12.61
CA LEU A 221 -14.51 7.77 -13.14
C LEU A 221 -15.59 6.88 -13.82
N ASN A 222 -15.20 5.77 -14.46
CA ASN A 222 -16.11 4.87 -15.21
C ASN A 222 -16.62 3.65 -14.42
N ALA A 223 -16.18 3.43 -13.18
CA ALA A 223 -16.57 2.29 -12.34
C ALA A 223 -17.98 2.54 -11.81
N LEU A 224 -18.32 3.82 -11.63
CA LEU A 224 -19.69 4.29 -11.51
C LEU A 224 -20.49 3.92 -12.77
N GLU A 225 -20.00 4.15 -13.99
CA GLU A 225 -20.73 3.76 -15.21
C GLU A 225 -20.87 2.24 -15.42
N VAL A 226 -19.82 1.47 -15.11
CA VAL A 226 -19.80 0.01 -15.27
C VAL A 226 -20.65 -0.70 -14.20
N VAL A 227 -20.73 -0.16 -12.98
CA VAL A 227 -21.60 -0.69 -11.92
C VAL A 227 -23.05 -0.23 -12.10
N LEU A 228 -23.30 0.98 -12.61
CA LEU A 228 -24.65 1.58 -12.65
C LEU A 228 -25.43 1.38 -13.95
N GLY A 229 -24.90 0.60 -14.89
CA GLY A 229 -25.61 0.13 -16.09
C GLY A 229 -26.58 1.15 -16.68
N SER A 230 -26.10 2.12 -17.46
CA SER A 230 -26.93 3.00 -18.31
C SER A 230 -28.18 3.65 -17.67
N ASN A 231 -28.20 3.90 -16.36
CA ASN A 231 -29.32 4.60 -15.72
C ASN A 231 -29.15 6.13 -15.83
N LYS A 232 -30.04 6.76 -16.61
CA LYS A 232 -30.03 8.21 -16.97
C LYS A 232 -29.96 9.18 -15.79
N SER A 233 -30.33 8.76 -14.59
CA SER A 233 -30.34 9.59 -13.37
C SER A 233 -28.94 9.94 -12.85
N VAL A 234 -27.90 9.18 -13.25
CA VAL A 234 -26.52 9.33 -12.77
C VAL A 234 -25.72 10.34 -13.60
N ASN A 235 -26.09 10.55 -14.87
CA ASN A 235 -25.46 11.54 -15.75
C ASN A 235 -25.57 12.99 -15.23
N LEU A 236 -26.48 13.25 -14.31
CA LEU A 236 -26.62 14.57 -13.69
C LEU A 236 -25.53 14.88 -12.64
N LEU A 237 -24.90 13.87 -12.02
CA LEU A 237 -23.86 14.08 -11.00
C LEU A 237 -22.46 14.15 -11.61
N VAL A 238 -22.18 13.34 -12.64
CA VAL A 238 -20.91 13.42 -13.41
C VAL A 238 -20.77 14.80 -14.08
N SER A 239 -21.87 15.41 -14.53
CA SER A 239 -21.85 16.75 -15.12
C SER A 239 -21.62 17.89 -14.11
N PHE A 240 -21.84 17.65 -12.81
CA PHE A 240 -21.53 18.63 -11.77
C PHE A 240 -20.03 18.63 -11.39
N SER A 241 -19.37 17.47 -11.40
CA SER A 241 -17.96 17.35 -11.01
C SER A 241 -16.96 17.85 -12.07
N ILE A 242 -17.40 18.09 -13.31
CA ILE A 242 -16.56 18.57 -14.43
C ILE A 242 -16.63 20.11 -14.56
N LYS A 243 -17.51 20.78 -13.80
CA LYS A 243 -17.77 22.24 -13.91
C LYS A 243 -17.36 23.09 -12.70
N THR A 244 -16.62 22.54 -11.75
CA THR A 244 -15.99 23.27 -10.64
C THR A 244 -14.54 22.85 -10.52
#